data_AF-A0AAE9B2Z4-F1
#
_entry.id   AF-A0AAE9B2Z4-F1
#
_cell.length_a   1.000
_cell.length_b   1.000
_cell.length_c   1.000
_cell.angle_alpha   90.00
_cell.angle_beta   90.00
_cell.angle_gamma   90.00
#
_symmetry.space_group_name_H-M   'P 1'
#
loop_
_entity.id
_entity.type
_entity.pdbx_description
1 polymer ?
#
loop_
_entity_poly.entity_id
_entity_poly.type
_entity_poly.pdbx_seq_one_letter_code
_entity_poly.pdbx_strand_id
1 'polypeptide(L)'
;MSTPTLGCAAMAASVVVAMVSTSWAVLWVCLFASLGAVVWRAGFSPAARVAAADQRAIQAVVDGAASTARTVPVRDLGQEAKRLLEELPPLGATVEDAIAACMARLRPFDPQPLEVRFTKLARAHVAADEWILGLAVGAAPGPSGSGAGPLAIVTDRALVVKDRDVVYRDAHPEIQPGEYGFLASGARTFHFASNHGLEAALAARELAATTRRTAPVPAGRPPERLIREARDAELIAAEWMRYLGFTDAVVTPVGADGGIDVVGADAVAQVKLEGKATGRPTVQQLHGVAVHEGKTGVFFSAAGYTPQARTWAQTSGTVLFRFDRQGAVEPVNAVAHELLAAADARDQE
;
A
#
# COMPACT_ATOMS: atom_id res chain seq x y z
N MET A 1 -39.07 -27.58 55.44
CA MET A 1 -40.47 -28.02 55.42
C MET A 1 -41.09 -27.66 56.76
N SER A 2 -41.66 -26.45 56.87
CA SER A 2 -42.41 -26.00 58.05
C SER A 2 -43.45 -24.99 57.58
N THR A 3 -44.72 -25.37 57.76
CA THR A 3 -45.96 -24.57 57.72
C THR A 3 -46.37 -23.84 56.43
N PRO A 4 -47.59 -24.14 55.94
CA PRO A 4 -48.52 -23.13 55.45
C PRO A 4 -49.78 -23.15 56.35
N THR A 5 -49.69 -22.62 57.56
CA THR A 5 -50.86 -22.43 58.44
C THR A 5 -51.36 -20.99 58.44
N LEU A 6 -50.60 -20.03 57.90
CA LEU A 6 -50.96 -18.60 57.91
C LEU A 6 -51.84 -18.16 56.73
N GLY A 7 -51.80 -18.86 55.59
CA GLY A 7 -52.61 -18.51 54.41
C GLY A 7 -54.11 -18.77 54.60
N CYS A 8 -54.47 -19.86 55.26
CA CYS A 8 -55.87 -20.23 55.51
C CYS A 8 -56.55 -19.30 56.54
N ALA A 9 -55.80 -18.75 57.49
CA ALA A 9 -56.36 -17.87 58.52
C ALA A 9 -56.81 -16.51 57.97
N ALA A 10 -56.09 -15.95 56.99
CA ALA A 10 -56.45 -14.67 56.38
C ALA A 10 -57.69 -14.77 55.47
N MET A 11 -57.81 -15.85 54.69
CA MET A 11 -59.03 -16.08 53.90
C MET A 11 -60.25 -16.37 54.80
N ALA A 12 -60.06 -17.12 55.91
CA ALA A 12 -61.15 -17.41 56.85
C ALA A 12 -61.68 -16.15 57.56
N ALA A 13 -60.80 -15.20 57.93
CA ALA A 13 -61.23 -13.94 58.55
C ALA A 13 -62.04 -13.05 57.60
N SER A 14 -61.71 -13.03 56.30
CA SER A 14 -62.46 -12.27 55.29
C SER A 14 -63.87 -12.84 55.04
N VAL A 15 -64.05 -14.16 55.14
CA VAL A 15 -65.36 -14.82 55.02
C VAL A 15 -66.26 -14.53 56.22
N VAL A 16 -65.69 -14.41 57.43
CA VAL A 16 -66.46 -14.10 58.65
C VAL A 16 -66.95 -12.64 58.66
N VAL A 17 -66.13 -11.68 58.21
CA VAL A 17 -66.55 -10.26 58.10
C VAL A 17 -67.59 -10.07 56.98
N ALA A 18 -67.51 -10.87 55.91
CA ALA A 18 -68.49 -10.90 54.83
C ALA A 18 -69.88 -11.41 55.25
N MET A 19 -69.98 -12.32 56.23
CA MET A 19 -71.26 -12.85 56.70
C MET A 19 -72.01 -11.93 57.68
N VAL A 20 -71.32 -10.97 58.32
CA VAL A 20 -71.92 -10.06 59.32
C VAL A 20 -72.30 -8.69 58.72
N SER A 21 -71.78 -8.36 57.53
CA SER A 21 -72.06 -7.10 56.83
C SER A 21 -72.97 -7.34 55.63
N THR A 22 -74.21 -6.86 55.66
CA THR A 22 -75.19 -6.91 54.55
C THR A 22 -74.80 -6.06 53.33
N SER A 23 -73.57 -5.52 53.27
CA SER A 23 -73.13 -4.63 52.20
C SER A 23 -72.11 -5.32 51.28
N TRP A 24 -72.59 -5.71 50.09
CA TRP A 24 -71.82 -6.30 49.00
C TRP A 24 -70.58 -5.47 48.63
N ALA A 25 -70.63 -4.14 48.78
CA ALA A 25 -69.52 -3.24 48.51
C ALA A 25 -68.30 -3.48 49.42
N VAL A 26 -68.52 -3.77 50.71
CA VAL A 26 -67.44 -4.01 51.68
C VAL A 26 -66.71 -5.32 51.36
N LEU A 27 -67.45 -6.33 50.91
CA LEU A 27 -66.92 -7.63 50.52
C LEU A 27 -65.99 -7.49 49.31
N TRP A 28 -66.39 -6.74 48.28
CA TRP A 28 -65.54 -6.44 47.13
C TRP A 28 -64.28 -5.65 47.51
N VAL A 29 -64.39 -4.63 48.38
CA VAL A 29 -63.22 -3.86 48.84
C VAL A 29 -62.21 -4.75 49.57
N CYS A 30 -62.67 -5.61 50.48
CA CYS A 30 -61.80 -6.56 51.17
C CYS A 30 -61.16 -7.58 50.21
N LEU A 31 -61.92 -8.06 49.22
CA LEU A 31 -61.43 -9.01 48.23
C LEU A 31 -60.36 -8.37 47.34
N PHE A 32 -60.60 -7.16 46.83
CA PHE A 32 -59.59 -6.40 46.06
C PHE A 32 -58.34 -6.05 46.89
N ALA A 33 -58.51 -5.68 48.16
CA ALA A 33 -57.37 -5.41 49.05
C ALA A 33 -56.53 -6.67 49.31
N SER A 34 -57.18 -7.82 49.52
CA SER A 34 -56.49 -9.09 49.71
C SER A 34 -55.80 -9.58 48.44
N LEU A 35 -56.45 -9.44 47.28
CA LEU A 35 -55.86 -9.76 45.97
C LEU A 35 -54.66 -8.86 45.69
N GLY A 36 -54.79 -7.56 45.98
CA GLY A 36 -53.73 -6.58 45.87
C GLY A 36 -52.52 -6.91 46.76
N ALA A 37 -52.76 -7.35 48.00
CA ALA A 37 -51.69 -7.77 48.91
C ALA A 37 -50.97 -9.05 48.46
N VAL A 38 -51.70 -10.00 47.85
CA VAL A 38 -51.12 -11.23 47.28
C VAL A 38 -50.27 -10.90 46.04
N VAL A 39 -50.79 -10.06 45.13
CA VAL A 39 -50.06 -9.61 43.94
C VAL A 39 -48.82 -8.80 44.33
N TRP A 40 -48.94 -7.91 45.33
CA TRP A 40 -47.82 -7.13 45.85
C TRP A 40 -46.74 -8.03 46.47
N ARG A 41 -47.11 -9.04 47.28
CA ARG A 41 -46.15 -10.02 47.82
C ARG A 41 -45.52 -10.90 46.75
N ALA A 42 -46.25 -11.28 45.70
CA ALA A 42 -45.70 -12.05 44.58
C ALA A 42 -44.64 -11.24 43.82
N GLY A 43 -44.85 -9.93 43.66
CA GLY A 43 -43.90 -8.99 43.04
C GLY A 43 -42.59 -8.81 43.83
N PHE A 44 -42.61 -8.98 45.15
CA PHE A 44 -41.41 -8.90 46.02
C PHE A 44 -40.77 -10.27 46.34
N SER A 45 -41.29 -11.35 45.76
CA SER A 45 -40.74 -12.69 46.01
C SER A 45 -39.29 -12.81 45.50
N PRO A 46 -38.46 -13.67 46.13
CA PRO A 46 -37.11 -13.95 45.62
C PRO A 46 -37.11 -14.43 44.17
N ALA A 47 -38.11 -15.24 43.77
CA ALA A 47 -38.26 -15.74 42.41
C ALA A 47 -38.55 -14.62 41.39
N ALA A 48 -39.42 -13.66 41.72
CA ALA A 48 -39.70 -12.51 40.85
C ALA A 48 -38.46 -11.62 40.65
N ARG A 49 -37.64 -11.46 41.70
CA ARG A 49 -36.37 -10.72 41.62
C ARG A 49 -35.34 -11.42 40.76
N VAL A 50 -35.27 -12.74 40.80
CA VAL A 50 -34.39 -13.55 39.92
C VAL A 50 -34.86 -13.44 38.46
N ALA A 51 -36.15 -13.62 38.18
CA ALA A 51 -36.68 -13.48 36.82
C ALA A 51 -36.43 -12.08 36.23
N ALA A 52 -36.60 -11.01 37.03
CA ALA A 52 -36.29 -9.65 36.61
C ALA A 52 -34.78 -9.39 36.46
N ALA A 53 -33.91 -10.13 37.16
CA ALA A 53 -32.47 -10.07 36.97
C ALA A 53 -32.04 -10.79 35.70
N ASP A 54 -32.57 -11.99 35.44
CA ASP A 54 -32.31 -12.76 34.22
C ASP A 54 -32.78 -12.00 32.98
N GLN A 55 -33.96 -11.38 33.04
CA GLN A 55 -34.47 -10.60 31.90
C GLN A 55 -33.63 -9.34 31.64
N ARG A 56 -33.07 -8.72 32.69
CA ARG A 56 -32.10 -7.63 32.52
C ARG A 56 -30.77 -8.11 31.96
N ALA A 57 -30.31 -9.31 32.34
CA ALA A 57 -29.09 -9.90 31.80
C ALA A 57 -29.26 -10.26 30.31
N ILE A 58 -30.40 -10.86 29.93
CA ILE A 58 -30.75 -11.14 28.54
C ILE A 58 -30.83 -9.83 27.75
N GLN A 59 -31.50 -8.81 28.28
CA GLN A 59 -31.59 -7.51 27.62
C GLN A 59 -30.22 -6.85 27.47
N ALA A 60 -29.33 -6.94 28.47
CA ALA A 60 -27.96 -6.42 28.37
C ALA A 60 -27.12 -7.16 27.32
N VAL A 61 -27.33 -8.47 27.13
CA VAL A 61 -26.68 -9.25 26.06
C VAL A 61 -27.24 -8.86 24.70
N VAL A 62 -28.56 -8.68 24.57
CA VAL A 62 -29.22 -8.24 23.33
C VAL A 62 -28.82 -6.82 22.95
N ASP A 63 -28.78 -5.90 23.92
CA ASP A 63 -28.36 -4.51 23.72
C ASP A 63 -26.85 -4.42 23.45
N GLY A 64 -26.04 -5.28 24.08
CA GLY A 64 -24.62 -5.44 23.79
C GLY A 64 -24.34 -6.01 22.40
N ALA A 65 -25.15 -6.97 21.95
CA ALA A 65 -25.12 -7.52 20.59
C ALA A 65 -25.58 -6.49 19.54
N ALA A 66 -26.59 -5.67 19.87
CA ALA A 66 -27.04 -4.58 19.02
C ALA A 66 -26.02 -3.42 18.95
N SER A 67 -25.29 -3.16 20.04
CA SER A 67 -24.20 -2.18 20.11
C SER A 67 -22.95 -2.61 19.32
N THR A 68 -22.64 -3.91 19.32
CA THR A 68 -21.59 -4.50 18.47
C THR A 68 -22.00 -4.62 17.01
N ALA A 69 -23.30 -4.58 16.72
CA ALA A 69 -23.86 -4.37 15.39
C ALA A 69 -23.89 -2.88 14.95
N ARG A 70 -23.14 -1.98 15.62
CA ARG A 70 -22.63 -0.80 14.91
C ARG A 70 -21.81 -1.32 13.76
N THR A 71 -22.35 -1.20 12.55
CA THR A 71 -21.65 -1.43 11.29
C THR A 71 -20.23 -0.90 11.42
N VAL A 72 -19.25 -1.80 11.57
CA VAL A 72 -17.85 -1.48 11.33
C VAL A 72 -17.88 -0.89 9.92
N PRO A 73 -17.48 0.38 9.72
CA PRO A 73 -17.51 0.96 8.39
C PRO A 73 -16.73 0.01 7.49
N VAL A 74 -17.41 -0.54 6.47
CA VAL A 74 -16.76 -1.41 5.49
C VAL A 74 -15.58 -0.61 4.95
N ARG A 75 -14.35 -1.09 5.18
CA ARG A 75 -13.15 -0.39 4.71
C ARG A 75 -13.25 -0.23 3.20
N ASP A 76 -13.34 1.02 2.75
CA ASP A 76 -13.28 1.35 1.34
C ASP A 76 -11.80 1.39 0.92
N LEU A 77 -11.28 0.21 0.56
CA LEU A 77 -9.90 0.05 0.09
C LEU A 77 -9.60 0.92 -1.12
N GLY A 78 -10.60 1.25 -1.96
CA GLY A 78 -10.43 2.14 -3.10
C GLY A 78 -10.16 3.59 -2.67
N GLN A 79 -10.88 4.09 -1.67
CA GLN A 79 -10.65 5.42 -1.09
C GLN A 79 -9.35 5.49 -0.29
N GLU A 80 -8.97 4.41 0.41
CA GLU A 80 -7.67 4.33 1.09
C GLU A 80 -6.51 4.31 0.08
N ALA A 81 -6.65 3.56 -1.02
CA ALA A 81 -5.66 3.54 -2.10
C ALA A 81 -5.47 4.91 -2.77
N LYS A 82 -6.57 5.63 -3.05
CA LYS A 82 -6.51 6.99 -3.61
C LYS A 82 -5.78 7.95 -2.67
N ARG A 83 -6.16 7.96 -1.39
CA ARG A 83 -5.49 8.78 -0.37
C ARG A 83 -4.01 8.44 -0.24
N LEU A 84 -3.66 7.14 -0.27
CA LEU A 84 -2.27 6.73 -0.25
C LEU A 84 -1.49 7.39 -1.40
N LEU A 85 -1.99 7.28 -2.64
CA LEU A 85 -1.32 7.87 -3.82
C LEU A 85 -1.19 9.39 -3.74
N GLU A 86 -2.18 10.09 -3.17
CA GLU A 86 -2.16 11.54 -2.97
C GLU A 86 -1.13 11.99 -1.91
N GLU A 87 -0.87 11.16 -0.90
CA GLU A 87 0.04 11.44 0.21
C GLU A 87 1.48 10.95 -0.04
N LEU A 88 1.76 10.29 -1.17
CA LEU A 88 3.11 9.79 -1.47
C LEU A 88 4.09 10.96 -1.68
N PRO A 89 5.35 10.78 -1.26
CA PRO A 89 6.42 11.66 -1.70
C PRO A 89 6.44 11.77 -3.24
N PRO A 90 6.78 12.94 -3.80
CA PRO A 90 6.84 13.11 -5.25
C PRO A 90 7.84 12.12 -5.87
N LEU A 91 7.58 11.72 -7.12
CA LEU A 91 8.55 10.96 -7.92
C LEU A 91 9.90 11.71 -7.95
N GLY A 92 10.97 11.02 -7.55
CA GLY A 92 12.31 11.61 -7.37
C GLY A 92 12.64 12.08 -5.94
N ALA A 93 11.72 11.94 -4.96
CA ALA A 93 12.08 12.06 -3.55
C ALA A 93 13.12 10.99 -3.16
N THR A 94 13.87 11.24 -2.07
CA THR A 94 14.89 10.30 -1.62
C THR A 94 14.28 8.96 -1.22
N VAL A 95 15.03 7.87 -1.37
CA VAL A 95 14.59 6.54 -0.92
C VAL A 95 14.28 6.57 0.58
N GLU A 96 15.04 7.35 1.34
CA GLU A 96 14.85 7.56 2.77
C GLU A 96 13.48 8.16 3.09
N ASP A 97 13.08 9.22 2.37
CA ASP A 97 11.77 9.85 2.57
C ASP A 97 10.63 8.88 2.24
N ALA A 98 10.77 8.11 1.16
CA ALA A 98 9.79 7.11 0.76
C ALA A 98 9.66 5.96 1.78
N ILE A 99 10.79 5.47 2.30
CA ILE A 99 10.81 4.46 3.36
C ILE A 99 10.22 5.04 4.65
N ALA A 100 10.62 6.24 5.07
CA ALA A 100 10.10 6.90 6.27
C ALA A 100 8.57 7.07 6.22
N ALA A 101 8.04 7.52 5.08
CA ALA A 101 6.60 7.66 4.86
C ALA A 101 5.86 6.32 5.00
N CYS A 102 6.45 5.22 4.51
CA CYS A 102 5.86 3.88 4.66
C CYS A 102 6.02 3.30 6.07
N MET A 103 7.17 3.54 6.71
CA MET A 103 7.44 3.12 8.08
C MET A 103 6.48 3.76 9.07
N ALA A 104 6.07 5.03 8.86
CA ALA A 104 5.05 5.70 9.68
C ALA A 104 3.68 4.99 9.69
N ARG A 105 3.38 4.19 8.65
CA ARG A 105 2.13 3.42 8.51
C ARG A 105 2.22 2.02 9.10
N LEU A 106 3.43 1.47 9.22
CA LEU A 106 3.68 0.24 9.94
C LEU A 106 3.56 0.50 11.46
N ARG A 107 2.78 -0.31 12.18
CA ARG A 107 2.65 -0.23 13.66
C ARG A 107 4.03 -0.41 14.34
N PRO A 108 4.18 0.00 15.64
CA PRO A 108 5.48 0.09 16.29
C PRO A 108 6.10 -1.29 16.55
N PHE A 109 6.79 -1.80 15.55
CA PHE A 109 7.90 -2.73 15.70
C PHE A 109 9.17 -1.91 15.96
N ASP A 110 10.19 -2.49 16.61
CA ASP A 110 11.50 -1.85 16.77
C ASP A 110 12.01 -1.35 15.40
N PRO A 111 11.93 -0.02 15.12
CA PRO A 111 11.95 0.49 13.76
C PRO A 111 13.38 0.61 13.22
N GLN A 112 14.37 0.73 14.10
CA GLN A 112 15.75 1.03 13.76
C GLN A 112 16.44 -0.09 12.95
N PRO A 113 16.25 -1.39 13.24
CA PRO A 113 16.76 -2.45 12.36
C PRO A 113 15.99 -2.56 11.03
N LEU A 114 14.69 -2.24 11.00
CA LEU A 114 13.85 -2.43 9.83
C LEU A 114 14.05 -1.32 8.80
N GLU A 115 14.08 -0.07 9.24
CA GLU A 115 14.29 1.09 8.37
C GLU A 115 15.59 0.93 7.58
N VAL A 116 16.71 0.65 8.26
CA VAL A 116 18.00 0.43 7.61
C VAL A 116 17.96 -0.72 6.59
N ARG A 117 17.28 -1.83 6.92
CA ARG A 117 17.17 -2.99 6.03
C ARG A 117 16.32 -2.68 4.79
N PHE A 118 15.21 -1.95 4.96
CA PHE A 118 14.35 -1.53 3.86
C PHE A 118 15.02 -0.47 3.00
N THR A 119 15.70 0.51 3.58
CA THR A 119 16.48 1.51 2.84
C THR A 119 17.58 0.85 2.01
N LYS A 120 18.33 -0.10 2.59
CA LYS A 120 19.34 -0.86 1.85
C LYS A 120 18.74 -1.69 0.72
N LEU A 121 17.59 -2.33 0.97
CA LEU A 121 16.88 -3.12 -0.04
C LEU A 121 16.35 -2.23 -1.17
N ALA A 122 15.72 -1.11 -0.84
CA ALA A 122 15.16 -0.16 -1.79
C ALA A 122 16.24 0.46 -2.68
N ARG A 123 17.32 0.99 -2.10
CA ARG A 123 18.43 1.59 -2.87
C ARG A 123 18.96 0.64 -3.95
N ALA A 124 19.14 -0.64 -3.59
CA ALA A 124 19.75 -1.62 -4.49
C ALA A 124 18.77 -2.26 -5.50
N HIS A 125 17.45 -2.24 -5.24
CA HIS A 125 16.52 -3.08 -6.01
C HIS A 125 15.20 -2.40 -6.41
N VAL A 126 14.93 -1.18 -5.97
CA VAL A 126 13.78 -0.37 -6.38
C VAL A 126 14.27 0.69 -7.36
N ALA A 127 13.65 0.77 -8.53
CA ALA A 127 13.91 1.84 -9.49
C ALA A 127 13.33 3.16 -8.97
N ALA A 128 13.94 4.31 -9.26
CA ALA A 128 13.43 5.58 -8.66
C ALA A 128 12.24 6.17 -9.40
N ASP A 129 11.94 5.70 -10.60
CA ASP A 129 10.67 5.98 -11.22
C ASP A 129 9.56 5.05 -10.71
N GLU A 130 9.83 4.23 -9.68
CA GLU A 130 8.82 3.47 -8.96
C GLU A 130 8.45 4.13 -7.65
N TRP A 131 7.14 4.20 -7.40
CA TRP A 131 6.63 4.60 -6.10
C TRP A 131 6.71 3.45 -5.13
N ILE A 132 7.27 3.69 -3.94
CA ILE A 132 7.17 2.75 -2.82
C ILE A 132 5.82 2.97 -2.13
N LEU A 133 4.93 1.98 -2.26
CA LEU A 133 3.55 2.05 -1.79
C LEU A 133 3.39 1.44 -0.39
N GLY A 134 4.20 0.46 -0.05
CA GLY A 134 4.10 -0.22 1.22
C GLY A 134 5.28 -1.14 1.51
N LEU A 135 5.40 -1.50 2.79
CA LEU A 135 6.45 -2.37 3.30
C LEU A 135 5.77 -3.54 4.02
N ALA A 136 6.37 -4.71 3.94
CA ALA A 136 5.86 -5.90 4.61
C ALA A 136 6.99 -6.77 5.17
N VAL A 137 6.72 -7.37 6.33
CA VAL A 137 7.59 -8.33 7.00
C VAL A 137 6.83 -9.65 7.11
N GLY A 138 7.44 -10.71 6.59
CA GLY A 138 6.90 -12.06 6.72
C GLY A 138 7.33 -12.70 8.03
N ALA A 139 6.67 -13.80 8.40
CA ALA A 139 7.00 -14.52 9.62
C ALA A 139 8.45 -15.05 9.59
N ALA A 140 9.15 -14.95 10.72
CA ALA A 140 10.46 -15.57 10.87
C ALA A 140 10.35 -17.10 10.78
N PRO A 141 11.35 -17.80 10.24
CA PRO A 141 11.33 -19.25 10.14
C PRO A 141 11.51 -19.91 11.53
N GLY A 142 10.39 -20.26 12.16
CA GLY A 142 10.30 -21.14 13.33
C GLY A 142 10.80 -20.55 14.67
N PRO A 143 10.49 -21.22 15.81
CA PRO A 143 10.82 -20.73 17.15
C PRO A 143 12.32 -20.79 17.50
N SER A 144 13.15 -21.45 16.69
CA SER A 144 14.59 -21.64 16.91
C SER A 144 15.49 -20.89 15.93
N GLY A 145 14.91 -20.16 14.96
CA GLY A 145 15.66 -19.38 13.98
C GLY A 145 15.91 -17.96 14.48
N SER A 146 17.16 -17.62 14.81
CA SER A 146 17.59 -16.25 15.13
C SER A 146 17.57 -15.28 13.94
N GLY A 147 16.91 -15.65 12.84
CA GLY A 147 16.89 -14.90 11.58
C GLY A 147 15.68 -14.00 11.48
N ALA A 148 15.90 -12.77 11.02
CA ALA A 148 14.80 -11.88 10.68
C ALA A 148 13.98 -12.46 9.50
N GLY A 149 12.65 -12.38 9.59
CA GLY A 149 11.75 -12.82 8.53
C GLY A 149 11.98 -12.11 7.19
N PRO A 150 11.43 -12.67 6.09
CA PRO A 150 11.57 -12.09 4.76
C PRO A 150 10.97 -10.68 4.74
N LEU A 151 11.55 -9.80 3.93
CA LEU A 151 11.08 -8.45 3.71
C LEU A 151 10.47 -8.33 2.33
N ALA A 152 9.44 -7.51 2.19
CA ALA A 152 8.90 -7.14 0.90
C ALA A 152 8.65 -5.63 0.82
N ILE A 153 8.98 -5.05 -0.33
CA ILE A 153 8.63 -3.68 -0.72
C ILE A 153 7.61 -3.78 -1.83
N VAL A 154 6.41 -3.24 -1.59
CA VAL A 154 5.38 -3.10 -2.61
C VAL A 154 5.66 -1.80 -3.35
N THR A 155 6.00 -1.90 -4.63
CA THR A 155 6.08 -0.74 -5.52
C THR A 155 4.85 -0.70 -6.42
N ASP A 156 4.67 0.40 -7.14
CA ASP A 156 3.61 0.49 -8.15
C ASP A 156 3.85 -0.50 -9.32
N ARG A 157 5.09 -0.96 -9.56
CA ARG A 157 5.41 -1.90 -10.66
C ARG A 157 5.56 -3.34 -10.22
N ALA A 158 6.18 -3.61 -9.07
CA ALA A 158 6.50 -4.98 -8.64
C ALA A 158 6.54 -5.11 -7.12
N LEU A 159 6.60 -6.36 -6.66
CA LEU A 159 7.01 -6.69 -5.32
C LEU A 159 8.52 -6.97 -5.32
N VAL A 160 9.29 -6.27 -4.50
CA VAL A 160 10.71 -6.59 -4.27
C VAL A 160 10.80 -7.41 -2.99
N VAL A 161 11.16 -8.68 -3.09
CA VAL A 161 11.21 -9.60 -1.96
C VAL A 161 12.66 -9.94 -1.62
N LYS A 162 13.01 -9.80 -0.34
CA LYS A 162 14.28 -10.27 0.21
C LYS A 162 14.02 -11.37 1.22
N ASP A 163 14.59 -12.55 0.97
CA ASP A 163 14.65 -13.63 1.94
C ASP A 163 16.10 -14.09 2.09
N ARG A 164 16.64 -13.91 3.30
CA ARG A 164 18.07 -14.11 3.61
C ARG A 164 18.96 -13.34 2.62
N ASP A 165 19.73 -14.06 1.81
CA ASP A 165 20.68 -13.53 0.84
C ASP A 165 20.11 -13.45 -0.58
N VAL A 166 18.87 -13.89 -0.78
CA VAL A 166 18.20 -13.86 -2.09
C VAL A 166 17.28 -12.65 -2.17
N VAL A 167 17.44 -11.86 -3.23
CA VAL A 167 16.53 -10.78 -3.60
C VAL A 167 15.99 -11.03 -4.99
N TYR A 168 14.68 -10.92 -5.16
CA TYR A 168 14.03 -11.07 -6.44
C TYR A 168 12.84 -10.12 -6.57
N ARG A 169 12.42 -9.90 -7.81
CA ARG A 169 11.28 -9.05 -8.16
C ARG A 169 10.15 -9.93 -8.69
N ASP A 170 8.96 -9.74 -8.16
CA ASP A 170 7.75 -10.45 -8.54
C ASP A 170 6.71 -9.45 -9.06
N ALA A 171 6.42 -9.51 -10.35
CA ALA A 171 5.44 -8.66 -10.99
C ALA A 171 3.99 -9.13 -10.73
N HIS A 172 3.79 -10.40 -10.34
CA HIS A 172 2.48 -11.02 -10.23
C HIS A 172 2.32 -11.78 -8.91
N PRO A 173 2.44 -11.10 -7.76
CA PRO A 173 2.24 -11.76 -6.48
C PRO A 173 0.78 -12.21 -6.32
N GLU A 174 0.58 -13.31 -5.61
CA GLU A 174 -0.74 -13.84 -5.29
C GLU A 174 -1.35 -13.08 -4.11
N ILE A 175 -2.61 -12.69 -4.23
CA ILE A 175 -3.33 -11.93 -3.21
C ILE A 175 -4.55 -12.73 -2.79
N GLN A 176 -4.57 -13.14 -1.52
CA GLN A 176 -5.74 -13.77 -0.91
C GLN A 176 -6.42 -12.75 0.01
N PRO A 177 -7.62 -12.24 -0.32
CA PRO A 177 -8.36 -11.31 0.53
C PRO A 177 -9.04 -12.04 1.70
N GLY A 178 -9.52 -11.26 2.68
CA GLY A 178 -10.35 -11.73 3.79
C GLY A 178 -9.68 -11.62 5.16
N GLU A 179 -10.36 -12.13 6.20
CA GLU A 179 -9.93 -12.04 7.61
C GLU A 179 -8.54 -12.67 7.86
N TYR A 180 -8.21 -13.73 7.10
CA TYR A 180 -6.89 -14.39 7.11
C TYR A 180 -6.09 -14.09 5.84
N GLY A 181 -6.38 -12.96 5.20
CA GLY A 181 -5.79 -12.60 3.93
C GLY A 181 -4.28 -12.39 4.00
N PHE A 182 -3.63 -12.68 2.89
CA PHE A 182 -2.18 -12.58 2.75
C PHE A 182 -1.78 -12.20 1.32
N LEU A 183 -0.60 -11.61 1.24
CA LEU A 183 0.17 -11.47 0.01
C LEU A 183 1.18 -12.61 -0.05
N ALA A 184 1.26 -13.30 -1.18
CA ALA A 184 2.23 -14.36 -1.41
C ALA A 184 3.11 -14.09 -2.63
N SER A 185 4.38 -14.46 -2.50
CA SER A 185 5.36 -14.45 -3.58
C SER A 185 6.15 -15.75 -3.50
N GLY A 186 5.82 -16.68 -4.39
CA GLY A 186 6.22 -18.08 -4.26
C GLY A 186 5.85 -18.65 -2.89
N ALA A 187 6.83 -19.18 -2.16
CA ALA A 187 6.64 -19.78 -0.84
C ALA A 187 6.76 -18.78 0.32
N ARG A 188 6.67 -17.46 0.08
CA ARG A 188 6.76 -16.42 1.11
C ARG A 188 5.42 -15.73 1.27
N THR A 189 4.92 -15.66 2.51
CA THR A 189 3.63 -15.07 2.84
C THR A 189 3.79 -13.87 3.77
N PHE A 190 2.99 -12.84 3.52
CA PHE A 190 2.90 -11.61 4.28
C PHE A 190 1.44 -11.38 4.66
N HIS A 191 1.10 -11.64 5.92
CA HIS A 191 -0.28 -11.58 6.39
C HIS A 191 -0.72 -10.13 6.58
N PHE A 192 -1.95 -9.80 6.18
CA PHE A 192 -2.51 -8.45 6.34
C PHE A 192 -2.70 -8.07 7.81
N ALA A 193 -3.02 -9.04 8.66
CA ALA A 193 -3.16 -8.85 10.11
C ALA A 193 -1.88 -8.34 10.79
N SER A 194 -0.70 -8.68 10.28
CA SER A 194 0.60 -8.26 10.81
C SER A 194 1.25 -7.10 10.04
N ASN A 195 0.72 -6.75 8.88
CA ASN A 195 1.26 -5.75 7.97
C ASN A 195 0.19 -4.69 7.67
N HIS A 196 -0.02 -3.78 8.62
CA HIS A 196 -1.01 -2.72 8.48
C HIS A 196 -0.73 -1.84 7.26
N GLY A 197 -1.78 -1.49 6.51
CA GLY A 197 -1.68 -0.72 5.27
C GLY A 197 -1.29 -1.52 4.03
N LEU A 198 -0.90 -2.80 4.16
CA LEU A 198 -0.49 -3.63 3.03
C LEU A 198 -1.62 -3.81 2.00
N GLU A 199 -2.86 -4.02 2.45
CA GLU A 199 -4.03 -4.10 1.55
C GLU A 199 -4.26 -2.80 0.78
N ALA A 200 -4.08 -1.64 1.42
CA ALA A 200 -4.22 -0.35 0.78
C ALA A 200 -3.07 -0.11 -0.24
N ALA A 201 -1.85 -0.54 0.09
CA ALA A 201 -0.71 -0.49 -0.84
C ALA A 201 -0.93 -1.37 -2.07
N LEU A 202 -1.50 -2.56 -1.92
CA LEU A 202 -1.83 -3.46 -3.03
C LEU A 202 -2.98 -2.90 -3.88
N ALA A 203 -4.01 -2.33 -3.25
CA ALA A 203 -5.08 -1.64 -3.97
C ALA A 203 -4.57 -0.39 -4.72
N ALA A 204 -3.65 0.38 -4.13
CA ALA A 204 -2.99 1.50 -4.78
C ALA A 204 -2.11 1.07 -5.95
N ARG A 205 -1.44 -0.08 -5.84
CA ARG A 205 -0.67 -0.68 -6.94
C ARG A 205 -1.57 -0.99 -8.13
N GLU A 206 -2.70 -1.65 -7.89
CA GLU A 206 -3.66 -1.99 -8.96
C GLU A 206 -4.27 -0.74 -9.59
N LEU A 207 -4.56 0.27 -8.77
CA LEU A 207 -5.03 1.57 -9.24
C LEU A 207 -3.97 2.28 -10.10
N ALA A 208 -2.72 2.32 -9.66
CA ALA A 208 -1.61 2.90 -10.42
C ALA A 208 -1.33 2.15 -11.73
N ALA A 209 -1.40 0.82 -11.71
CA ALA A 209 -1.25 -0.03 -12.89
C ALA A 209 -2.40 0.20 -13.90
N THR A 210 -3.63 0.31 -13.40
CA THR A 210 -4.79 0.64 -14.23
C THR A 210 -4.65 2.04 -14.83
N THR A 211 -4.30 3.04 -14.02
CA THR A 211 -4.05 4.41 -14.49
C THR A 211 -2.97 4.44 -15.56
N ARG A 212 -1.84 3.74 -15.39
CA ARG A 212 -0.79 3.64 -16.41
C ARG A 212 -1.26 2.97 -17.71
N ARG A 213 -2.06 1.91 -17.60
CA ARG A 213 -2.62 1.21 -18.77
C ARG A 213 -3.63 2.08 -19.54
N THR A 214 -4.36 2.93 -18.83
CA THR A 214 -5.33 3.87 -19.43
C THR A 214 -4.73 5.22 -19.78
N ALA A 215 -3.55 5.54 -19.24
CA ALA A 215 -2.87 6.79 -19.51
C ALA A 215 -2.51 6.80 -21.00
N PRO A 216 -2.89 7.86 -21.73
CA PRO A 216 -2.33 8.05 -23.06
C PRO A 216 -0.80 8.08 -22.92
N VAL A 217 -0.10 7.50 -23.90
CA VAL A 217 1.35 7.71 -24.03
C VAL A 217 1.59 9.21 -23.88
N PRO A 218 2.51 9.67 -23.01
CA PRO A 218 2.72 11.09 -22.77
C PRO A 218 2.83 11.81 -24.11
N ALA A 219 1.81 12.62 -24.42
CA ALA A 219 1.81 13.47 -25.59
C ALA A 219 2.60 14.73 -25.22
N GLY A 220 3.52 15.11 -26.09
CA GLY A 220 4.44 16.20 -25.89
C GLY A 220 5.81 15.77 -25.42
N ARG A 221 6.78 16.61 -25.73
CA ARG A 221 8.12 16.55 -25.14
C ARG A 221 8.03 16.57 -23.61
N PRO A 222 8.96 15.89 -22.91
CA PRO A 222 9.05 15.98 -21.45
C PRO A 222 9.09 17.45 -20.96
N PRO A 223 8.35 17.78 -19.89
CA PRO A 223 8.29 19.15 -19.38
C PRO A 223 9.65 19.59 -18.81
N GLU A 224 9.95 20.88 -18.93
CA GLU A 224 11.15 21.45 -18.33
C GLU A 224 11.13 21.30 -16.81
N ARG A 225 12.21 20.75 -16.25
CA ARG A 225 12.38 20.50 -14.82
C ARG A 225 13.84 20.62 -14.41
N LEU A 226 14.07 21.30 -13.29
CA LEU A 226 15.42 21.55 -12.78
C LEU A 226 16.11 20.25 -12.37
N ILE A 227 17.27 19.98 -12.97
CA ILE A 227 18.19 18.90 -12.61
C ILE A 227 19.16 19.42 -11.53
N ARG A 228 19.06 18.87 -10.33
CA ARG A 228 19.92 19.19 -9.18
C ARG A 228 21.03 18.16 -9.01
N GLU A 229 20.70 16.89 -9.24
CA GLU A 229 21.60 15.76 -9.05
C GLU A 229 21.52 14.74 -10.20
N ALA A 230 22.45 13.78 -10.22
CA ALA A 230 22.53 12.77 -11.27
C ALA A 230 21.20 12.01 -11.43
N ARG A 231 20.52 11.78 -10.30
CA ARG A 231 19.25 11.07 -10.29
C ARG A 231 18.12 11.81 -11.02
N ASP A 232 18.04 13.13 -10.88
CA ASP A 232 17.09 13.94 -11.64
C ASP A 232 17.32 13.80 -13.15
N ALA A 233 18.59 13.76 -13.57
CA ALA A 233 18.96 13.61 -14.97
C ALA A 233 18.54 12.24 -15.52
N GLU A 234 18.67 11.18 -14.74
CA GLU A 234 18.28 9.82 -15.13
C GLU A 234 16.75 9.70 -15.31
N LEU A 235 15.97 10.30 -14.40
CA LEU A 235 14.51 10.35 -14.51
C LEU A 235 14.06 11.09 -15.77
N ILE A 236 14.66 12.25 -16.05
CA ILE A 236 14.36 13.02 -17.27
C ILE A 236 14.81 12.26 -18.53
N ALA A 237 15.95 11.56 -18.49
CA ALA A 237 16.39 10.72 -19.59
C ALA A 237 15.39 9.59 -19.89
N ALA A 238 14.80 8.96 -18.86
CA ALA A 238 13.76 7.95 -19.05
C ALA A 238 12.50 8.53 -19.70
N GLU A 239 12.06 9.73 -19.30
CA GLU A 239 10.95 10.43 -19.95
C GLU A 239 11.25 10.75 -21.43
N TRP A 240 12.45 11.23 -21.73
CA TRP A 240 12.88 11.44 -23.11
C TRP A 240 12.95 10.15 -23.91
N MET A 241 13.45 9.06 -23.35
CA MET A 241 13.46 7.76 -24.03
C MET A 241 12.04 7.29 -24.39
N ARG A 242 11.07 7.48 -23.48
CA ARG A 242 9.66 7.18 -23.76
C ARG A 242 9.12 8.01 -24.91
N TYR A 243 9.38 9.33 -24.91
CA TYR A 243 9.01 10.23 -26.01
C TYR A 243 9.66 9.82 -27.34
N LEU A 244 10.92 9.40 -27.30
CA LEU A 244 11.69 8.91 -28.45
C LEU A 244 11.18 7.56 -28.99
N GLY A 245 10.25 6.90 -28.31
CA GLY A 245 9.58 5.68 -28.76
C GLY A 245 9.92 4.43 -27.95
N PHE A 246 10.81 4.53 -26.96
CA PHE A 246 11.10 3.46 -26.01
C PHE A 246 10.11 3.53 -24.85
N THR A 247 8.84 3.26 -25.13
CA THR A 247 7.69 3.57 -24.24
C THR A 247 7.75 2.88 -22.88
N ASP A 248 8.52 1.80 -22.77
CA ASP A 248 8.70 1.02 -21.54
C ASP A 248 9.98 1.38 -20.76
N ALA A 249 10.74 2.39 -21.21
CA ALA A 249 11.99 2.79 -20.56
C ALA A 249 11.78 3.13 -19.08
N VAL A 250 12.65 2.63 -18.21
CA VAL A 250 12.65 2.84 -16.76
C VAL A 250 14.05 3.09 -16.24
N VAL A 251 14.16 3.88 -15.18
CA VAL A 251 15.46 4.16 -14.56
C VAL A 251 15.91 2.93 -13.78
N THR A 252 17.18 2.57 -13.84
CA THR A 252 17.68 1.45 -13.05
C THR A 252 17.77 1.80 -11.55
N PRO A 253 17.74 0.81 -10.64
CA PRO A 253 18.02 1.03 -9.23
C PRO A 253 19.39 1.69 -9.01
N VAL A 254 19.65 2.29 -7.85
CA VAL A 254 20.95 2.91 -7.57
C VAL A 254 21.98 1.80 -7.28
N GLY A 255 22.95 1.59 -8.18
CA GLY A 255 23.89 0.47 -8.05
C GLY A 255 25.03 0.41 -9.08
N ALA A 256 25.79 -0.68 -9.02
CA ALA A 256 26.89 -0.97 -9.94
C ALA A 256 26.38 -1.60 -11.24
N ASP A 257 25.54 -0.86 -11.96
CA ASP A 257 24.73 -1.38 -13.08
C ASP A 257 25.54 -1.42 -14.39
N GLY A 258 26.86 -1.55 -14.29
CA GLY A 258 27.77 -1.48 -15.42
C GLY A 258 27.81 -0.12 -16.13
N GLY A 259 27.17 0.90 -15.55
CA GLY A 259 27.01 2.23 -16.14
C GLY A 259 25.77 2.38 -17.05
N ILE A 260 24.78 1.50 -16.91
CA ILE A 260 23.46 1.66 -17.52
C ILE A 260 22.54 2.30 -16.48
N ASP A 261 21.94 3.43 -16.82
CA ASP A 261 21.09 4.20 -15.90
C ASP A 261 19.61 4.14 -16.28
N VAL A 262 19.29 3.79 -17.53
CA VAL A 262 17.92 3.58 -18.01
C VAL A 262 17.86 2.35 -18.92
N VAL A 263 16.83 1.53 -18.78
CA VAL A 263 16.59 0.32 -19.58
C VAL A 263 15.17 0.30 -20.15
N GLY A 264 15.03 -0.16 -21.38
CA GLY A 264 13.76 -0.56 -21.99
C GLY A 264 13.94 -1.88 -22.76
N ALA A 265 12.86 -2.37 -23.37
CA ALA A 265 12.88 -3.59 -24.17
C ALA A 265 13.86 -3.48 -25.35
N ASP A 266 13.85 -2.34 -26.04
CA ASP A 266 14.61 -2.14 -27.28
C ASP A 266 15.78 -1.14 -27.14
N ALA A 267 16.01 -0.60 -25.93
CA ALA A 267 17.07 0.37 -25.69
C ALA A 267 17.68 0.30 -24.28
N VAL A 268 18.92 0.74 -24.18
CA VAL A 268 19.62 1.03 -22.91
C VAL A 268 20.24 2.41 -22.99
N ALA A 269 20.33 3.10 -21.86
CA ALA A 269 20.96 4.41 -21.82
C ALA A 269 21.91 4.61 -20.65
N GLN A 270 22.85 5.52 -20.88
CA GLN A 270 23.77 6.05 -19.88
C GLN A 270 23.63 7.58 -19.83
N VAL A 271 23.67 8.13 -18.63
CA VAL A 271 23.45 9.55 -18.32
C VAL A 271 24.64 10.10 -17.54
N LYS A 272 25.21 11.20 -18.03
CA LYS A 272 26.34 11.88 -17.36
C LYS A 272 26.03 13.35 -17.09
N LEU A 273 25.91 13.69 -15.80
CA LEU A 273 25.77 15.07 -15.30
C LEU A 273 27.12 15.78 -15.05
N GLU A 274 28.25 15.15 -15.41
CA GLU A 274 29.58 15.69 -15.17
C GLU A 274 29.87 16.96 -15.99
N GLY A 275 30.74 17.84 -15.47
CA GLY A 275 31.19 19.06 -16.15
C GLY A 275 32.25 18.84 -17.25
N LYS A 276 32.56 17.60 -17.60
CA LYS A 276 33.57 17.24 -18.59
C LYS A 276 32.94 16.49 -19.76
N ALA A 277 33.33 16.86 -20.99
CA ALA A 277 32.87 16.20 -22.19
C ALA A 277 33.17 14.68 -22.16
N THR A 278 32.16 13.89 -22.51
CA THR A 278 32.23 12.43 -22.53
C THR A 278 33.16 11.95 -23.65
N GLY A 279 34.13 11.10 -23.28
CA GLY A 279 35.14 10.57 -24.19
C GLY A 279 34.69 9.29 -24.90
N ARG A 280 35.39 8.95 -25.99
CA ARG A 280 35.12 7.76 -26.81
C ARG A 280 35.07 6.44 -26.00
N PRO A 281 35.97 6.14 -25.05
CA PRO A 281 35.92 4.87 -24.31
C PRO A 281 34.58 4.64 -23.58
N THR A 282 34.00 5.69 -23.01
CA THR A 282 32.72 5.61 -22.31
C THR A 282 31.57 5.33 -23.26
N VAL A 283 31.53 6.00 -24.42
CA VAL A 283 30.52 5.73 -25.46
C VAL A 283 30.66 4.31 -26.03
N GLN A 284 31.91 3.83 -26.18
CA GLN A 284 32.20 2.46 -26.59
C GLN A 284 31.71 1.41 -25.60
N GLN A 285 31.84 1.68 -24.30
CA GLN A 285 31.35 0.80 -23.25
C GLN A 285 29.83 0.63 -23.32
N LEU A 286 29.07 1.74 -23.42
CA LEU A 286 27.61 1.68 -23.58
C LEU A 286 27.21 0.87 -24.81
N HIS A 287 27.85 1.13 -25.96
CA HIS A 287 27.54 0.40 -27.18
C HIS A 287 27.85 -1.09 -27.06
N GLY A 288 28.92 -1.47 -26.37
CA GLY A 288 29.23 -2.87 -26.10
C GLY A 288 28.09 -3.58 -25.35
N VAL A 289 27.52 -2.93 -24.34
CA VAL A 289 26.34 -3.43 -23.62
C VAL A 289 25.13 -3.51 -24.55
N ALA A 290 24.83 -2.44 -25.27
CA ALA A 290 23.68 -2.36 -26.18
C ALA A 290 23.73 -3.46 -27.27
N VAL A 291 24.89 -3.68 -27.90
CA VAL A 291 25.09 -4.74 -28.89
C VAL A 291 24.93 -6.12 -28.27
N HIS A 292 25.49 -6.33 -27.07
CA HIS A 292 25.35 -7.61 -26.36
C HIS A 292 23.88 -7.94 -26.05
N GLU A 293 23.08 -6.94 -25.70
CA GLU A 293 21.65 -7.08 -25.42
C GLU A 293 20.75 -7.01 -26.67
N GLY A 294 21.31 -6.73 -27.86
CA GLY A 294 20.52 -6.54 -29.08
C GLY A 294 19.64 -5.29 -29.08
N LYS A 295 20.06 -4.24 -28.36
CA LYS A 295 19.31 -3.01 -28.09
C LYS A 295 19.97 -1.78 -28.71
N THR A 296 19.21 -0.69 -28.79
CA THR A 296 19.72 0.64 -29.14
C THR A 296 20.43 1.27 -27.94
N GLY A 297 21.67 1.74 -28.13
CA GLY A 297 22.39 2.49 -27.10
C GLY A 297 22.13 3.99 -27.22
N VAL A 298 21.60 4.61 -26.16
CA VAL A 298 21.33 6.06 -26.08
C VAL A 298 22.20 6.70 -24.99
N PHE A 299 22.92 7.77 -25.31
CA PHE A 299 23.76 8.48 -24.36
C PHE A 299 23.24 9.89 -24.12
N PHE A 300 23.10 10.28 -22.86
CA PHE A 300 22.79 11.64 -22.43
C PHE A 300 23.99 12.25 -21.69
N SER A 301 24.47 13.42 -22.12
CA SER A 301 25.64 14.06 -21.50
C SER A 301 25.45 15.57 -21.33
N ALA A 302 25.53 16.08 -20.11
CA ALA A 302 25.38 17.51 -19.82
C ALA A 302 26.48 18.35 -20.48
N ALA A 303 27.74 17.92 -20.36
CA ALA A 303 28.89 18.59 -20.96
C ALA A 303 29.13 18.21 -22.44
N GLY A 304 28.25 17.41 -23.05
CA GLY A 304 28.41 16.93 -24.41
C GLY A 304 29.53 15.91 -24.57
N TYR A 305 30.18 15.88 -25.73
CA TYR A 305 31.05 14.79 -26.17
C TYR A 305 32.33 15.31 -26.82
N THR A 306 33.43 14.58 -26.68
CA THR A 306 34.66 14.88 -27.42
C THR A 306 34.47 14.63 -28.92
N PRO A 307 35.25 15.27 -29.81
CA PRO A 307 35.17 15.02 -31.25
C PRO A 307 35.32 13.53 -31.61
N GLN A 308 36.25 12.84 -30.94
CA GLN A 308 36.48 11.41 -31.16
C GLN A 308 35.28 10.54 -30.74
N ALA A 309 34.57 10.93 -29.68
CA ALA A 309 33.35 10.25 -29.25
C ALA A 309 32.23 10.43 -30.28
N ARG A 310 32.05 11.66 -30.80
CA ARG A 310 31.04 11.97 -31.82
C ARG A 310 31.28 11.22 -33.12
N THR A 311 32.51 11.23 -33.65
CA THR A 311 32.87 10.50 -34.87
C THR A 311 32.64 9.00 -34.71
N TRP A 312 33.01 8.44 -33.54
CA TRP A 312 32.81 7.02 -33.28
C TRP A 312 31.33 6.66 -33.19
N ALA A 313 30.53 7.43 -32.44
CA ALA A 313 29.09 7.23 -32.31
C ALA A 313 28.35 7.33 -33.64
N GLN A 314 28.78 8.23 -34.52
CA GLN A 314 28.24 8.34 -35.89
C GLN A 314 28.45 7.05 -36.70
N THR A 315 29.54 6.31 -36.43
CA THR A 315 29.85 5.05 -37.11
C THR A 315 29.16 3.85 -36.44
N SER A 316 29.09 3.85 -35.10
CA SER A 316 28.51 2.74 -34.33
C SER A 316 26.98 2.77 -34.25
N GLY A 317 26.35 3.88 -34.62
CA GLY A 317 24.91 4.08 -34.47
C GLY A 317 24.48 4.40 -33.03
N THR A 318 25.40 4.64 -32.11
CA THR A 318 25.07 5.07 -30.74
C THR A 318 24.42 6.45 -30.79
N VAL A 319 23.23 6.58 -30.21
CA VAL A 319 22.45 7.81 -30.21
C VAL A 319 23.02 8.77 -29.16
N LEU A 320 23.34 10.01 -29.56
CA LEU A 320 23.93 10.99 -28.64
C LEU A 320 23.03 12.21 -28.46
N PHE A 321 22.67 12.49 -27.21
CA PHE A 321 22.00 13.70 -26.79
C PHE A 321 22.86 14.49 -25.80
N ARG A 322 22.79 15.82 -25.91
CA ARG A 322 23.16 16.75 -24.83
C ARG A 322 21.90 17.12 -24.08
N PHE A 323 22.00 17.39 -22.78
CA PHE A 323 20.89 17.95 -22.03
C PHE A 323 21.34 19.15 -21.19
N ASP A 324 20.43 20.07 -20.91
CA ASP A 324 20.68 21.24 -20.06
C ASP A 324 20.17 21.02 -18.62
N ARG A 325 20.32 22.04 -17.76
CA ARG A 325 19.87 21.94 -16.36
C ARG A 325 18.35 21.99 -16.20
N GLN A 326 17.61 22.28 -17.26
CA GLN A 326 16.15 22.28 -17.33
C GLN A 326 15.62 20.97 -17.89
N GLY A 327 16.52 20.04 -18.25
CA GLY A 327 16.14 18.74 -18.78
C GLY A 327 15.76 18.75 -20.25
N ALA A 328 15.94 19.87 -20.97
CA ALA A 328 15.76 19.87 -22.41
C ALA A 328 16.91 19.12 -23.08
N VAL A 329 16.61 18.31 -24.11
CA VAL A 329 17.63 17.55 -24.85
C VAL A 329 17.86 18.13 -26.24
N GLU A 330 19.10 18.04 -26.69
CA GLU A 330 19.54 18.41 -28.02
C GLU A 330 20.25 17.23 -28.70
N PRO A 331 19.85 16.85 -29.94
CA PRO A 331 20.51 15.79 -30.68
C PRO A 331 21.92 16.23 -31.11
N VAL A 332 22.92 15.32 -31.02
CA VAL A 332 24.34 15.62 -31.29
C VAL A 332 24.87 14.98 -32.57
N ASN A 333 24.29 13.84 -32.98
CA ASN A 333 24.65 13.09 -34.19
C ASN A 333 23.42 12.76 -35.04
N ALA A 334 23.65 12.31 -36.28
CA ALA A 334 22.56 12.14 -37.27
C ALA A 334 21.44 11.22 -36.77
N VAL A 335 21.79 10.10 -36.15
CA VAL A 335 20.80 9.13 -35.61
C VAL A 335 19.96 9.76 -34.50
N ALA A 336 20.52 10.63 -33.66
CA ALA A 336 19.75 11.36 -32.65
C ALA A 336 18.79 12.38 -33.27
N HIS A 337 19.21 13.06 -34.35
CA HIS A 337 18.33 13.96 -35.10
C HIS A 337 17.16 13.20 -35.72
N GLU A 338 17.42 12.06 -36.36
CA GLU A 338 16.39 11.21 -36.96
C GLU A 338 15.40 10.70 -35.89
N LEU A 339 15.90 10.23 -34.75
CA LEU A 339 15.06 9.73 -33.67
C LEU A 339 14.18 10.81 -33.04
N LEU A 340 14.73 12.01 -32.80
CA LEU A 340 13.96 13.12 -32.26
C LEU A 340 12.94 13.64 -33.27
N ALA A 341 13.29 13.75 -34.55
CA ALA A 341 12.37 14.17 -35.60
C ALA A 341 11.21 13.18 -35.78
N ALA A 342 11.47 11.88 -35.68
CA ALA A 342 10.43 10.86 -35.70
C ALA A 342 9.49 10.97 -34.49
N ALA A 343 10.02 11.30 -33.30
CA ALA A 343 9.22 11.54 -32.12
C ALA A 343 8.35 12.80 -32.24
N ASP A 344 8.93 13.91 -32.70
CA ASP A 344 8.20 15.17 -32.93
C ASP A 344 7.09 15.00 -33.98
N ALA A 345 7.32 14.18 -35.02
CA ALA A 345 6.29 13.88 -36.02
C ALA A 345 5.13 13.08 -35.44
N ARG A 346 5.41 12.06 -34.61
CA ARG A 346 4.36 11.27 -33.91
C ARG A 346 3.51 12.11 -32.96
N ASP A 347 4.10 13.17 -32.40
CA ASP A 347 3.43 14.06 -31.46
C ASP A 347 2.47 15.06 -32.14
N GLN A 348 2.63 15.28 -33.45
CA GLN A 348 1.81 16.18 -34.25
C GLN A 348 0.60 15.50 -34.91
N GLU A 349 0.53 14.17 -34.85
CA GLU A 349 -0.57 13.33 -35.37
C GLU A 349 -1.68 13.11 -34.33
#